data_AF-A0AAV6B8X4-F1
#
_entry.id   AF-A0AAV6B8X4-F1
#
_cell.length_a   1.000
_cell.length_b   1.000
_cell.length_c   1.000
_cell.angle_alpha   90.00
_cell.angle_beta   90.00
_cell.angle_gamma   90.00
#
_symmetry.space_group_name_H-M   'P 1'
#
loop_
_entity.id
_entity.type
_entity.pdbx_description
1 polymer ?
#
loop_
_entity_poly.entity_id
_entity_poly.type
_entity_poly.pdbx_seq_one_letter_code
_entity_poly.pdbx_strand_id
1 'polypeptide(L)'
;MNKQSDVVSLVNISTQKWPPRHRTYFGSLLIQSPEAGAAYAVTPVRACTSVMDLGDKRTMEIRLSAQEIAEDLVREINGDSGEGSYHGVFVAAGQEPTNEELVEARKKLEAFHLRLVETADLEWERSHNMMFITDLERRAARELRLEKPWLYDPKPMADCPACGEKIKPEVAVCRTCGAILDREKAAKFGLAEREEKSGEVARATEKKATKEK
;
A
#
# COMPACT_ATOMS: atom_id res chain seq x y z
N MET A 1 -26.88 -1.99 -35.59
CA MET A 1 -26.13 -3.18 -35.14
C MET A 1 -24.72 -2.73 -34.86
N ASN A 2 -24.43 -2.31 -33.62
CA ASN A 2 -23.08 -1.87 -33.26
C ASN A 2 -22.14 -3.08 -33.35
N LYS A 3 -21.03 -2.93 -34.09
CA LYS A 3 -19.90 -3.84 -34.01
C LYS A 3 -19.36 -3.73 -32.57
N GLN A 4 -19.83 -4.58 -31.68
CA GLN A 4 -19.18 -4.78 -30.39
C GLN A 4 -17.75 -5.21 -30.69
N SER A 5 -16.80 -4.43 -30.20
CA SER A 5 -15.38 -4.72 -30.32
C SER A 5 -15.09 -6.08 -29.66
N ASP A 6 -14.44 -6.98 -30.41
CA ASP A 6 -14.09 -8.33 -29.92
C ASP A 6 -13.08 -8.30 -28.76
N VAL A 7 -12.53 -7.12 -28.45
CA VAL A 7 -11.61 -6.87 -27.35
C VAL A 7 -12.06 -5.63 -26.57
N VAL A 8 -12.05 -5.74 -25.24
CA VAL A 8 -12.36 -4.67 -24.30
C VAL A 8 -11.20 -4.54 -23.30
N SER A 9 -10.89 -3.32 -22.90
CA SER A 9 -9.81 -3.04 -21.96
C SER A 9 -10.33 -2.94 -20.52
N LEU A 10 -9.92 -3.88 -19.69
CA LEU A 10 -10.15 -3.85 -18.25
C LEU A 10 -9.01 -3.07 -17.57
N VAL A 11 -9.35 -2.06 -16.80
CA VAL A 11 -8.38 -1.16 -16.17
C VAL A 11 -8.38 -1.36 -14.66
N ASN A 12 -7.19 -1.50 -14.08
CA ASN A 12 -6.97 -1.58 -12.65
C ASN A 12 -6.08 -0.41 -12.20
N ILE A 13 -6.59 0.41 -11.27
CA ILE A 13 -5.85 1.53 -10.66
C ILE A 13 -5.29 1.21 -9.27
N SER A 14 -5.62 0.04 -8.71
CA SER A 14 -5.18 -0.39 -7.39
C SER A 14 -3.91 -1.22 -7.46
N THR A 15 -3.01 -1.03 -6.48
CA THR A 15 -1.79 -1.84 -6.30
C THR A 15 -2.08 -3.28 -5.85
N GLN A 16 -3.34 -3.58 -5.53
CA GLN A 16 -3.76 -4.87 -5.01
C GLN A 16 -3.67 -5.95 -6.09
N LYS A 17 -2.91 -7.01 -5.78
CA LYS A 17 -2.81 -8.20 -6.61
C LYS A 17 -3.96 -9.15 -6.31
N TRP A 18 -4.61 -9.62 -7.36
CA TRP A 18 -5.72 -10.56 -7.28
C TRP A 18 -5.26 -11.95 -7.72
N PRO A 19 -5.76 -13.03 -7.10
CA PRO A 19 -5.55 -14.37 -7.65
C PRO A 19 -6.14 -14.45 -9.05
N PRO A 20 -5.58 -15.30 -9.94
CA PRO A 20 -6.17 -15.55 -11.25
C PRO A 20 -7.64 -15.94 -11.11
N ARG A 21 -8.52 -15.31 -11.89
CA ARG A 21 -9.95 -15.61 -11.88
C ARG A 21 -10.22 -16.76 -12.83
N HIS A 22 -10.80 -17.83 -12.30
CA HIS A 22 -11.12 -19.03 -13.05
C HIS A 22 -12.57 -18.99 -13.50
N ARG A 23 -12.80 -19.19 -14.80
CA ARG A 23 -14.12 -19.35 -15.42
C ARG A 23 -14.11 -20.54 -16.36
N THR A 24 -15.27 -21.17 -16.49
CA THR A 24 -15.47 -22.34 -17.35
C THR A 24 -15.21 -22.04 -18.83
N TYR A 25 -15.36 -20.78 -19.26
CA TYR A 25 -15.37 -20.40 -20.68
C TYR A 25 -14.09 -19.73 -21.20
N PHE A 26 -13.23 -19.18 -20.33
CA PHE A 26 -11.90 -18.66 -20.75
C PHE A 26 -10.73 -19.24 -19.94
N GLY A 27 -10.98 -20.17 -19.01
CA GLY A 27 -9.95 -20.73 -18.14
C GLY A 27 -9.54 -19.74 -17.05
N SER A 28 -8.24 -19.47 -16.91
CA SER A 28 -7.69 -18.56 -15.89
C SER A 28 -7.28 -17.22 -16.50
N LEU A 29 -7.85 -16.11 -16.01
CA LEU A 29 -7.44 -14.76 -16.37
C LEU A 29 -6.75 -14.07 -15.19
N LEU A 30 -5.51 -13.64 -15.38
CA LEU A 30 -4.80 -12.80 -14.42
C LEU A 30 -5.04 -11.33 -14.77
N ILE A 31 -5.60 -10.59 -13.81
CA ILE A 31 -5.82 -9.16 -13.95
C ILE A 31 -4.55 -8.43 -13.55
N GLN A 32 -4.02 -7.67 -14.49
CA GLN A 32 -2.78 -6.93 -14.30
C GLN A 32 -2.98 -5.87 -13.23
N SER A 33 -1.98 -5.71 -12.37
CA SER A 33 -1.91 -4.62 -11.39
C SER A 33 -0.81 -3.65 -11.84
N PRO A 34 -0.97 -2.34 -11.63
CA PRO A 34 0.06 -1.35 -11.96
C PRO A 34 1.39 -1.74 -11.30
N GLU A 35 2.47 -1.69 -12.08
CA GLU A 35 3.83 -1.80 -11.56
C GLU A 35 4.14 -0.61 -10.62
N ALA A 36 5.19 -0.74 -9.81
CA ALA A 36 5.58 0.30 -8.87
C ALA A 36 5.88 1.63 -9.61
N GLY A 37 4.95 2.59 -9.50
CA GLY A 37 5.03 3.91 -10.16
C GLY A 37 4.13 4.08 -11.40
N ALA A 38 3.48 3.02 -11.90
CA ALA A 38 2.50 3.12 -12.98
C ALA A 38 1.15 3.63 -12.45
N ALA A 39 0.46 4.46 -13.25
CA ALA A 39 -0.81 5.07 -12.83
C ALA A 39 -2.02 4.12 -12.95
N TYR A 40 -1.93 3.12 -13.82
CA TYR A 40 -2.94 2.10 -14.09
C TYR A 40 -2.31 0.89 -14.80
N ALA A 41 -3.00 -0.25 -14.78
CA ALA A 41 -2.69 -1.41 -15.62
C ALA A 41 -3.90 -1.76 -16.49
N VAL A 42 -3.64 -2.23 -17.70
CA VAL A 42 -4.68 -2.64 -18.66
C VAL A 42 -4.58 -4.13 -18.91
N THR A 43 -5.70 -4.83 -18.83
CA THR A 43 -5.84 -6.25 -19.18
C THR A 43 -6.83 -6.37 -20.35
N PRO A 44 -6.40 -6.85 -21.53
CA PRO A 44 -7.30 -7.05 -22.66
C PRO A 44 -8.18 -8.28 -22.42
N VAL A 45 -9.50 -8.08 -22.45
CA VAL A 45 -10.52 -9.13 -22.36
C VAL A 45 -11.05 -9.40 -23.76
N ARG A 46 -11.16 -10.67 -24.15
CA ARG A 46 -11.63 -11.09 -25.46
C ARG A 46 -12.98 -11.79 -25.34
N ALA A 47 -13.81 -11.65 -26.37
CA ALA A 47 -15.04 -12.42 -26.50
C ALA A 47 -14.71 -13.92 -26.61
N CYS A 48 -15.57 -14.77 -26.05
CA CYS A 48 -15.41 -16.22 -26.12
C CYS A 48 -16.76 -16.93 -26.27
N THR A 49 -16.72 -18.12 -26.84
CA THR A 49 -17.88 -19.01 -26.89
C THR A 49 -17.83 -19.95 -25.68
N SER A 50 -18.90 -19.98 -24.92
CA SER A 50 -19.13 -20.92 -23.83
C SER A 50 -20.10 -22.02 -24.27
N VAL A 51 -20.03 -23.17 -23.61
CA VAL A 51 -20.98 -24.25 -23.78
C VAL A 51 -21.81 -24.35 -22.51
N MET A 52 -23.12 -24.14 -22.62
CA MET A 52 -24.08 -24.35 -21.54
C MET A 52 -24.64 -25.77 -21.65
N ASP A 53 -24.52 -26.56 -20.58
CA ASP A 53 -25.17 -27.86 -20.47
C ASP A 53 -26.63 -27.65 -20.05
N LEU A 54 -27.55 -28.10 -20.89
CA LEU A 54 -29.00 -28.01 -20.67
C LEU A 54 -29.58 -29.31 -20.07
N GLY A 55 -28.73 -30.30 -19.75
CA GLY A 55 -29.16 -31.63 -19.34
C GLY A 55 -29.49 -32.52 -20.54
N ASP A 56 -29.73 -33.82 -20.28
CA ASP A 56 -30.08 -34.81 -21.31
C ASP A 56 -29.13 -34.86 -22.51
N LYS A 57 -27.83 -34.66 -22.27
CA LYS A 57 -26.75 -34.59 -23.29
C LYS A 57 -26.94 -33.47 -24.32
N ARG A 58 -27.72 -32.44 -24.00
CA ARG A 58 -27.91 -31.27 -24.86
C ARG A 58 -27.00 -30.16 -24.40
N THR A 59 -26.14 -29.72 -25.31
CA THR A 59 -25.28 -28.55 -25.10
C THR A 59 -25.71 -27.43 -26.04
N MET A 60 -25.66 -26.20 -25.54
CA MET A 60 -25.93 -24.99 -26.30
C MET A 60 -24.71 -24.09 -26.29
N GLU A 61 -24.28 -23.67 -27.47
CA GLU A 61 -23.21 -22.68 -27.60
C GLU A 61 -23.77 -21.28 -27.31
N ILE A 62 -23.16 -20.60 -26.35
CA ILE A 62 -23.49 -19.23 -25.98
C ILE A 62 -22.28 -18.36 -26.30
N ARG A 63 -22.49 -17.35 -27.15
CA ARG A 63 -21.47 -16.33 -27.40
C ARG A 63 -21.52 -15.30 -26.29
N LEU A 64 -20.41 -15.14 -25.56
CA LEU A 64 -20.23 -14.08 -24.57
C LEU A 64 -19.41 -12.96 -25.20
N SER A 65 -19.94 -11.75 -25.17
CA SER A 65 -19.20 -10.57 -25.65
C SER A 65 -18.06 -10.22 -24.70
N ALA A 66 -17.00 -9.59 -25.22
CA ALA A 66 -15.88 -9.11 -24.41
C ALA A 66 -16.35 -8.14 -23.32
N GLN A 67 -17.40 -7.36 -23.61
CA GLN A 67 -18.00 -6.41 -22.68
C GLN A 67 -18.70 -7.10 -21.51
N GLU A 68 -19.55 -8.10 -21.77
CA GLU A 68 -20.24 -8.85 -20.70
C GLU A 68 -19.23 -9.55 -19.78
N ILE A 69 -18.17 -10.12 -20.34
CA ILE A 69 -17.11 -10.75 -19.56
C ILE A 69 -16.38 -9.72 -18.69
N ALA A 70 -16.02 -8.56 -19.27
CA ALA A 70 -15.34 -7.51 -18.53
C ALA A 70 -16.21 -6.93 -17.40
N GLU A 71 -17.50 -6.70 -17.66
CA GLU A 71 -18.45 -6.22 -16.65
C GLU A 71 -18.69 -7.23 -15.52
N ASP A 72 -18.76 -8.52 -15.84
CA ASP A 72 -18.85 -9.60 -14.84
C ASP A 72 -17.61 -9.62 -13.93
N LEU A 73 -16.41 -9.52 -14.52
CA LEU A 73 -15.16 -9.44 -13.79
C LEU A 73 -15.09 -8.20 -12.89
N VAL A 74 -15.46 -7.03 -13.40
CA VAL A 74 -15.52 -5.78 -12.61
C VAL A 74 -16.44 -5.94 -11.42
N ARG A 75 -17.63 -6.53 -11.61
CA ARG A 75 -18.61 -6.75 -10.55
C ARG A 75 -18.10 -7.71 -9.49
N GLU A 76 -17.50 -8.82 -9.90
CA GLU A 76 -16.92 -9.80 -8.97
C GLU A 76 -15.83 -9.16 -8.12
N ILE A 77 -14.85 -8.50 -8.75
CA ILE A 77 -13.69 -7.95 -8.03
C ILE A 77 -14.12 -6.83 -7.10
N ASN A 78 -14.94 -5.91 -7.61
CA ASN A 78 -15.40 -4.80 -6.78
C ASN A 78 -16.35 -5.28 -5.68
N GLY A 79 -17.06 -6.40 -5.85
CA GLY A 79 -17.94 -6.99 -4.84
C GLY A 79 -17.27 -7.96 -3.86
N ASP A 80 -15.98 -8.28 -4.04
CA ASP A 80 -15.23 -9.27 -3.24
C ASP A 80 -15.23 -8.92 -1.73
N SER A 81 -15.30 -7.62 -1.40
CA SER A 81 -15.35 -7.11 -0.02
C SER A 81 -16.74 -6.70 0.48
N GLY A 82 -17.81 -7.05 -0.25
CA GLY A 82 -19.19 -6.83 0.16
C GLY A 82 -19.98 -5.81 -0.66
N GLU A 83 -21.12 -5.36 -0.13
CA GLU A 83 -22.00 -4.45 -0.85
C GLU A 83 -21.42 -3.02 -0.87
N GLY A 84 -21.37 -2.43 -2.07
CA GLY A 84 -20.84 -1.07 -2.26
C GLY A 84 -19.32 -0.95 -2.13
N SER A 85 -18.58 -2.06 -2.15
CA SER A 85 -17.12 -2.03 -2.25
C SER A 85 -16.65 -1.66 -3.66
N TYR A 86 -15.48 -1.04 -3.71
CA TYR A 86 -14.87 -0.62 -4.97
C TYR A 86 -13.35 -0.71 -4.86
N HIS A 87 -12.77 -1.65 -5.58
CA HIS A 87 -11.34 -1.95 -5.54
C HIS A 87 -10.54 -1.30 -6.66
N GLY A 88 -11.13 -0.35 -7.39
CA GLY A 88 -10.43 0.39 -8.45
C GLY A 88 -10.31 -0.38 -9.76
N VAL A 89 -11.22 -1.31 -10.03
CA VAL A 89 -11.28 -2.00 -11.33
C VAL A 89 -12.49 -1.50 -12.11
N PHE A 90 -12.31 -1.14 -13.38
CA PHE A 90 -13.38 -0.67 -14.26
C PHE A 90 -13.11 -1.02 -15.73
N VAL A 91 -14.14 -0.91 -16.58
CA VAL A 91 -14.02 -1.10 -18.02
C VAL A 91 -13.81 0.26 -18.69
N ALA A 92 -12.76 0.41 -19.49
CA ALA A 92 -12.54 1.64 -20.27
C ALA A 92 -13.42 1.65 -21.52
N ALA A 93 -13.88 2.84 -21.94
CA ALA A 93 -14.63 3.00 -23.18
C ALA A 93 -13.79 2.71 -24.45
N GLY A 94 -12.46 2.85 -24.35
CA GLY A 94 -11.52 2.63 -25.44
C GLY A 94 -10.46 1.57 -25.14
N GLN A 95 -9.46 1.45 -26.01
CA GLN A 95 -8.29 0.58 -25.79
C GLN A 95 -7.45 1.05 -24.59
N GLU A 96 -7.43 2.36 -24.35
CA GLU A 96 -6.79 2.99 -23.22
C GLU A 96 -7.81 3.84 -22.45
N PRO A 97 -7.70 3.92 -21.11
CA PRO A 97 -8.57 4.77 -20.32
C PRO A 97 -8.30 6.25 -20.59
N THR A 98 -9.37 7.04 -20.56
CA THR A 98 -9.26 8.49 -20.59
C THR A 98 -8.87 9.03 -19.20
N ASN A 99 -8.26 10.21 -19.17
CA ASN A 99 -7.92 10.86 -17.90
C ASN A 99 -9.16 11.15 -17.04
N GLU A 100 -10.31 11.42 -17.64
CA GLU A 100 -11.56 11.67 -16.94
C GLU A 100 -12.05 10.40 -16.21
N GLU A 101 -12.05 9.25 -16.90
CA GLU A 101 -12.37 7.95 -16.31
C GLU A 101 -11.42 7.60 -15.15
N LEU A 102 -10.12 7.86 -15.30
CA LEU A 102 -9.13 7.63 -14.24
C LEU A 102 -9.39 8.50 -13.01
N VAL A 103 -9.73 9.78 -13.20
CA VAL A 103 -10.05 10.68 -12.08
C VAL A 103 -11.34 10.25 -11.39
N GLU A 104 -12.37 9.87 -12.13
CA GLU A 104 -13.63 9.39 -11.56
C GLU A 104 -13.43 8.08 -10.78
N ALA A 105 -12.68 7.13 -11.36
CA ALA A 105 -12.34 5.87 -10.71
C ALA A 105 -11.55 6.11 -9.41
N ARG A 106 -10.57 7.01 -9.43
CA ARG A 106 -9.80 7.37 -8.23
C ARG A 106 -10.67 7.98 -7.14
N LYS A 107 -11.61 8.87 -7.49
CA LYS A 107 -12.57 9.45 -6.54
C LYS A 107 -13.43 8.37 -5.88
N LYS A 108 -13.92 7.40 -6.66
CA LYS A 108 -14.71 6.26 -6.13
C LYS A 108 -13.88 5.40 -5.18
N LEU A 109 -12.63 5.14 -5.53
CA LEU A 109 -11.70 4.37 -4.69
C LEU A 109 -11.38 5.10 -3.37
N GLU A 110 -11.09 6.40 -3.45
CA GLU A 110 -10.84 7.23 -2.27
C GLU A 110 -12.07 7.28 -1.35
N ALA A 111 -13.28 7.49 -1.91
CA ALA A 111 -14.52 7.46 -1.13
C ALA A 111 -14.80 6.11 -0.48
N PHE A 112 -14.39 5.00 -1.12
CA PHE A 112 -14.46 3.68 -0.50
C PHE A 112 -13.45 3.52 0.65
N HIS A 113 -12.20 3.94 0.44
CA HIS A 113 -11.18 3.91 1.49
C HIS A 113 -11.55 4.77 2.70
N LEU A 114 -12.14 5.94 2.49
CA LEU A 114 -12.61 6.80 3.58
C LEU A 114 -13.67 6.09 4.43
N ARG A 115 -14.67 5.46 3.80
CA ARG A 115 -15.71 4.69 4.51
C ARG A 115 -15.13 3.54 5.34
N LEU A 116 -14.11 2.85 4.83
CA LEU A 116 -13.40 1.80 5.57
C LEU A 116 -12.69 2.36 6.80
N VAL A 117 -11.99 3.49 6.64
CA VAL A 117 -11.29 4.15 7.75
C VAL A 117 -12.28 4.63 8.81
N GLU A 118 -13.42 5.21 8.41
CA GLU A 118 -14.48 5.62 9.33
C GLU A 118 -15.05 4.44 10.12
N THR A 119 -15.25 3.30 9.44
CA THR A 119 -15.72 2.07 10.09
C THR A 119 -14.71 1.57 11.13
N ALA A 120 -13.42 1.57 10.78
CA ALA A 120 -12.35 1.19 11.70
C ALA A 120 -12.19 2.15 12.88
N ASP A 121 -12.37 3.46 12.66
CA ASP A 121 -12.34 4.47 13.72
C ASP A 121 -13.47 4.23 14.74
N LEU A 122 -14.69 3.96 14.27
CA LEU A 122 -15.83 3.63 15.14
C LEU A 122 -15.57 2.36 15.97
N GLU A 123 -15.00 1.32 15.36
CA GLU A 123 -14.69 0.08 16.06
C GLU A 123 -13.54 0.27 17.07
N TRP A 124 -12.57 1.14 16.75
CA TRP A 124 -11.51 1.53 17.66
C TRP A 124 -12.05 2.28 18.88
N GLU A 125 -12.93 3.27 18.68
CA GLU A 125 -13.55 4.01 19.79
C GLU A 125 -14.32 3.08 20.73
N ARG A 126 -14.98 2.05 20.18
CA ARG A 126 -15.77 1.08 20.94
C ARG A 126 -14.92 0.10 21.74
N SER A 127 -13.90 -0.49 21.12
CA SER A 127 -13.19 -1.64 21.68
C SER A 127 -11.74 -1.36 22.08
N HIS A 128 -11.11 -0.35 21.47
CA HIS A 128 -9.66 -0.11 21.50
C HIS A 128 -8.83 -1.37 21.22
N ASN A 129 -9.44 -2.35 20.52
CA ASN A 129 -8.82 -3.61 20.22
C ASN A 129 -8.53 -3.69 18.72
N MET A 130 -7.24 -3.65 18.42
CA MET A 130 -6.72 -3.76 17.07
C MET A 130 -7.19 -5.03 16.35
N MET A 131 -7.51 -6.13 17.03
CA MET A 131 -7.92 -7.37 16.36
C MET A 131 -9.25 -7.27 15.58
N PHE A 132 -10.11 -6.30 15.92
CA PHE A 132 -11.37 -6.10 15.19
C PHE A 132 -11.21 -5.29 13.90
N ILE A 133 -10.04 -4.69 13.71
CA ILE A 133 -9.75 -3.87 12.53
C ILE A 133 -9.07 -4.75 11.47
N THR A 134 -9.74 -4.88 10.35
CA THR A 134 -9.39 -5.74 9.22
C THR A 134 -8.17 -5.22 8.47
N ASP A 135 -7.49 -6.12 7.76
CA ASP A 135 -6.36 -5.74 6.90
C ASP A 135 -6.77 -4.80 5.76
N LEU A 136 -8.02 -4.89 5.31
CA LEU A 136 -8.57 -4.02 4.28
C LEU A 136 -8.64 -2.56 4.76
N GLU A 137 -9.13 -2.34 5.98
CA GLU A 137 -9.21 -1.01 6.60
C GLU A 137 -7.82 -0.42 6.86
N ARG A 138 -6.88 -1.24 7.34
CA ARG A 138 -5.48 -0.83 7.50
C ARG A 138 -4.84 -0.44 6.18
N ARG A 139 -5.10 -1.20 5.11
CA ARG A 139 -4.58 -0.88 3.79
C ARG A 139 -5.17 0.42 3.27
N ALA A 140 -6.48 0.63 3.42
CA ALA A 140 -7.14 1.88 3.06
C ALA A 140 -6.50 3.08 3.77
N ALA A 141 -6.24 2.98 5.08
CA ALA A 141 -5.55 4.02 5.83
C ALA A 141 -4.13 4.31 5.30
N ARG A 142 -3.36 3.27 4.93
CA ARG A 142 -2.02 3.44 4.34
C ARG A 142 -2.06 4.12 2.96
N GLU A 143 -3.00 3.72 2.11
CA GLU A 143 -3.18 4.33 0.78
C GLU A 143 -3.57 5.81 0.89
N LEU A 144 -4.42 6.14 1.87
CA LEU A 144 -4.77 7.52 2.22
C LEU A 144 -3.68 8.27 3.00
N ARG A 145 -2.58 7.59 3.38
CA ARG A 145 -1.47 8.13 4.18
C ARG A 145 -1.92 8.73 5.51
N LEU A 146 -2.93 8.13 6.13
CA LEU A 146 -3.43 8.55 7.44
C LEU A 146 -2.65 7.86 8.55
N GLU A 147 -2.21 8.65 9.52
CA GLU A 147 -1.64 8.13 10.77
C GLU A 147 -2.78 7.91 11.78
N LYS A 148 -3.02 6.66 12.17
CA LYS A 148 -4.10 6.28 13.10
C LYS A 148 -3.55 5.43 14.26
N PRO A 149 -4.06 5.58 15.49
CA PRO A 149 -3.55 4.84 16.66
C PRO A 149 -3.64 3.31 16.50
N TRP A 150 -4.66 2.84 15.80
CA TRP A 150 -4.89 1.43 15.51
C TRP A 150 -4.09 0.90 14.32
N LEU A 151 -3.48 1.78 13.53
CA LEU A 151 -2.60 1.40 12.43
C LEU A 151 -1.25 1.00 13.00
N TYR A 152 -1.12 -0.27 13.41
CA TYR A 152 0.14 -0.83 13.85
C TYR A 152 1.14 -0.85 12.69
N ASP A 153 2.16 -0.01 12.78
CA ASP A 153 3.33 -0.06 11.92
C ASP A 153 4.54 -0.52 12.74
N PRO A 154 5.00 -1.77 12.57
CA PRO A 154 6.12 -2.29 13.33
C PRO A 154 7.39 -1.51 12.95
N LYS A 155 7.78 -0.54 13.79
CA LYS A 155 9.05 0.16 13.61
C LYS A 155 10.19 -0.84 13.73
N PRO A 156 11.10 -0.92 12.76
CA PRO A 156 12.20 -1.87 12.79
C PRO A 156 13.07 -1.63 14.03
N MET A 157 13.34 -2.70 14.78
CA MET A 157 14.28 -2.64 15.89
C MET A 157 15.70 -2.71 15.34
N ALA A 158 16.57 -1.82 15.82
CA ALA A 158 17.99 -1.82 15.50
C ALA A 158 18.73 -2.79 16.42
N ASP A 159 19.90 -3.28 16.00
CA ASP A 159 20.78 -4.05 16.87
C ASP A 159 21.69 -3.11 17.68
N CYS A 160 21.83 -3.37 18.97
CA CYS A 160 22.76 -2.63 19.81
C CYS A 160 24.20 -2.89 19.32
N PRO A 161 24.98 -1.85 18.97
CA PRO A 161 26.35 -2.03 18.47
C PRO A 161 27.31 -2.64 19.49
N ALA A 162 26.96 -2.61 20.79
CA ALA A 162 27.81 -3.14 21.85
C ALA A 162 27.54 -4.61 22.18
N CYS A 163 26.27 -5.04 22.19
CA CYS A 163 25.90 -6.38 22.66
C CYS A 163 24.96 -7.16 21.71
N GLY A 164 24.55 -6.57 20.59
CA GLY A 164 23.70 -7.20 19.59
C GLY A 164 22.21 -7.34 19.97
N GLU A 165 21.77 -6.77 21.09
CA GLU A 165 20.36 -6.83 21.52
C GLU A 165 19.45 -5.96 20.64
N LYS A 166 18.21 -6.42 20.37
CA LYS A 166 17.22 -5.66 19.61
C LYS A 166 16.70 -4.47 20.44
N ILE A 167 16.96 -3.26 19.97
CA ILE A 167 16.60 -2.00 20.62
C ILE A 167 15.74 -1.13 19.69
N LYS A 168 14.92 -0.24 20.27
CA LYS A 168 14.25 0.79 19.47
C LYS A 168 15.31 1.78 18.95
N PRO A 169 15.24 2.22 17.68
CA PRO A 169 16.30 2.98 17.00
C PRO A 169 16.61 4.39 17.55
N GLU A 170 16.14 4.73 18.74
CA GLU A 170 16.25 6.08 19.33
C GLU A 170 16.55 6.07 20.84
N VAL A 171 16.93 4.90 21.38
CA VAL A 171 17.20 4.71 22.80
C VAL A 171 18.58 5.26 23.17
N ALA A 172 18.65 6.07 24.23
CA ALA A 172 19.89 6.69 24.69
C ALA A 172 20.90 5.69 25.30
N VAL A 173 20.40 4.69 26.03
CA VAL A 173 21.21 3.71 26.75
C VAL A 173 20.61 2.32 26.55
N CYS A 174 21.44 1.36 26.18
CA CYS A 174 20.99 -0.02 26.03
C CYS A 174 20.57 -0.60 27.39
N ARG A 175 19.37 -1.19 27.47
CA ARG A 175 18.84 -1.80 28.70
C ARG A 175 19.68 -2.98 29.19
N THR A 176 20.30 -3.72 28.27
CA THR A 176 20.98 -4.98 28.58
C THR A 176 22.44 -4.76 28.97
N CYS A 177 23.19 -3.98 28.19
CA CYS A 177 24.63 -3.77 28.44
C CYS A 177 24.98 -2.40 29.02
N GLY A 178 24.02 -1.48 29.14
CA GLY A 178 24.27 -0.12 29.65
C GLY A 178 25.08 0.78 28.72
N ALA A 179 25.39 0.34 27.50
CA ALA A 179 26.13 1.16 26.55
C ALA A 179 25.34 2.42 26.18
N ILE A 180 26.00 3.58 26.22
CA ILE A 180 25.44 4.85 25.77
C ILE A 180 25.49 4.88 24.24
N LEU A 181 24.31 4.84 23.62
CA LEU A 181 24.15 4.79 22.16
C LEU A 181 23.95 6.19 21.57
N ASP A 182 23.30 7.06 22.33
CA ASP A 182 23.10 8.46 21.98
C ASP A 182 23.50 9.32 23.19
N ARG A 183 24.70 9.92 23.10
CA ARG A 183 25.28 10.76 24.16
C ARG A 183 24.47 12.04 24.39
N GLU A 184 23.86 12.62 23.35
CA GLU A 184 23.09 13.86 23.49
C GLU A 184 21.80 13.63 24.25
N LYS A 185 21.09 12.54 23.93
CA LYS A 185 19.91 12.13 24.71
C LYS A 185 20.31 11.72 26.12
N ALA A 186 21.38 10.95 26.28
CA ALA A 186 21.86 10.55 27.61
C ALA A 186 22.19 11.78 28.48
N ALA A 187 22.84 12.80 27.91
CA ALA A 187 23.19 14.03 28.64
C ALA A 187 21.97 14.90 29.00
N LYS A 188 20.90 14.89 28.19
CA LYS A 188 19.62 15.57 28.52
C LYS A 188 18.94 14.97 29.75
N PHE A 189 19.10 13.66 29.97
CA PHE A 189 18.51 12.95 31.11
C PHE A 189 19.51 12.69 32.26
N GLY A 190 20.70 13.30 32.22
CA GLY A 190 21.73 13.16 33.26
C GLY A 190 22.42 11.79 33.32
N LEU A 191 22.31 10.99 32.25
CA LEU A 191 22.91 9.66 32.12
C LEU A 191 24.33 9.70 31.50
N ALA A 192 24.74 10.86 31.00
CA ALA A 192 26.09 11.15 30.54
C ALA A 192 26.46 12.58 30.93
N GLU A 193 27.73 12.84 31.20
CA GLU A 193 28.22 14.21 31.36
C GLU A 193 28.01 14.95 30.04
N ARG A 194 27.43 16.17 30.09
CA ARG A 194 27.52 17.07 28.95
C ARG A 194 29.00 17.40 28.79
N GLU A 195 29.61 17.02 27.67
CA GLU A 195 30.83 17.70 27.24
C GLU A 195 30.45 19.16 27.00
N GLU A 196 30.67 20.00 28.02
CA GLU A 196 30.87 21.42 27.80
C GLU A 196 32.00 21.52 26.79
N LYS A 197 31.71 22.09 25.61
CA LYS A 197 32.74 22.45 24.65
C LYS A 197 33.68 23.44 25.33
N SER A 198 34.73 22.93 25.96
CA SER A 198 35.91 23.71 26.29
C SER A 198 36.55 24.09 24.96
N GLY A 199 36.18 25.27 24.47
CA GLY A 199 36.93 25.97 23.45
C GLY A 199 38.30 26.33 24.01
N GLU A 200 39.24 25.38 23.94
CA GLU A 200 40.65 25.69 24.15
C GLU A 200 41.23 26.14 22.81
N VAL A 201 41.11 27.45 22.63
CA VAL A 201 41.71 28.24 21.57
C VAL A 201 43.17 27.85 21.42
N ALA A 202 43.52 27.33 20.24
CA ALA A 202 44.89 27.20 19.77
C ALA A 202 45.60 28.56 19.86
N ARG A 203 46.35 28.77 20.96
CA ARG A 203 47.22 29.93 21.17
C ARG A 203 48.65 29.44 21.41
N ALA A 204 49.24 28.88 20.36
CA ALA A 204 50.65 28.54 20.32
C ALA A 204 51.23 28.83 18.93
N THR A 205 51.14 30.09 18.51
CA THR A 205 52.09 30.69 17.56
C THR A 205 52.28 32.15 17.98
N GLU A 206 53.49 32.66 17.77
CA GLU A 206 53.97 34.00 18.17
C GLU A 206 54.46 34.14 19.62
N LYS A 207 55.75 33.82 19.84
CA LYS A 207 56.75 34.81 20.30
C LYS A 207 58.15 34.17 20.42
N LYS A 208 59.03 34.48 19.46
CA LYS A 208 60.43 34.96 19.66
C LYS A 208 61.21 34.85 18.35
N ALA A 209 61.02 35.83 17.47
CA ALA A 209 61.95 36.16 16.39
C ALA A 209 62.13 37.68 16.36
N THR A 210 62.97 38.18 17.27
CA THR A 210 63.62 39.52 17.38
C THR A 210 64.00 39.64 18.87
N LYS A 211 65.24 39.91 19.28
CA LYS A 211 66.27 40.84 18.78
C LYS A 211 67.51 40.66 19.67
N GLU A 212 68.71 40.72 19.11
CA GLU A 212 69.92 41.41 19.60
C GLU A 212 71.10 40.99 18.69
N LYS A 213 71.56 41.90 17.81
CA LYS A 213 72.62 42.89 18.02
C LYS A 213 74.01 42.26 18.04
#